data_AF-A0A1I0J0B0-F1
#
_entry.id   AF-A0A1I0J0B0-F1
#
_cell.length_a   1.000
_cell.length_b   1.000
_cell.length_c   1.000
_cell.angle_alpha   90.00
_cell.angle_beta   90.00
_cell.angle_gamma   90.00
#
_symmetry.space_group_name_H-M   'P 1'
#
loop_
_entity.id
_entity.type
_entity.pdbx_description
1 polymer ?
#
loop_
_entity_poly.entity_id
_entity_poly.type
_entity_poly.pdbx_seq_one_letter_code
_entity_poly.pdbx_strand_id
1 'polypeptide(L)' 'MADVVKFYPKDAATDPDNVLEQAIGGFSEVLIIGWDKDGNLDARATLGLKDGGDVLWLMEAFKHNLMTGAYTGEPEK' A
#
# COMPACT_ATOMS: atom_id res chain seq x y z
N MET A 1 -27.26 14.32 0.20
CA MET A 1 -25.90 14.22 -0.37
C MET A 1 -25.80 12.80 -0.91
N ALA A 2 -25.53 12.63 -2.21
CA ALA A 2 -25.38 11.31 -2.79
C ALA A 2 -23.95 10.83 -2.50
N ASP A 3 -23.81 9.70 -1.80
CA ASP A 3 -22.52 9.04 -1.64
C ASP A 3 -22.10 8.46 -3.00
N VAL A 4 -21.10 9.09 -3.62
CA VAL A 4 -20.47 8.57 -4.83
C VAL A 4 -19.55 7.44 -4.40
N VAL A 5 -20.10 6.22 -4.38
CA VAL A 5 -19.31 5.00 -4.14
C VAL A 5 -18.59 4.65 -5.44
N LYS A 6 -17.28 4.91 -5.50
CA LYS A 6 -16.44 4.47 -6.63
C LYS A 6 -16.34 2.95 -6.62
N PHE A 7 -16.83 2.32 -7.69
CA PHE A 7 -16.78 0.89 -7.89
C PHE A 7 -15.39 0.51 -8.43
N TYR A 8 -14.59 -0.21 -7.65
CA TYR A 8 -13.31 -0.75 -8.10
C TYR A 8 -13.52 -2.18 -8.64
N PRO A 9 -13.46 -2.41 -9.96
CA PRO A 9 -13.60 -3.75 -10.54
C PRO A 9 -12.43 -4.66 -10.16
N LYS A 10 -12.57 -5.97 -10.42
CA LYS A 10 -11.64 -7.05 -10.00
C LYS A 10 -10.17 -6.84 -10.43
N ASP A 11 -9.93 -5.99 -11.43
CA ASP A 11 -8.60 -5.65 -11.96
C ASP A 11 -8.14 -4.22 -11.59
N ALA A 12 -8.80 -3.55 -10.64
CA ALA A 12 -8.50 -2.15 -10.28
C ALA A 12 -7.05 -1.93 -9.79
N ALA A 13 -6.36 -2.97 -9.33
CA ALA A 13 -4.96 -2.92 -8.93
C ALA A 13 -3.97 -2.83 -10.11
N THR A 14 -4.44 -2.88 -11.37
CA THR A 14 -3.61 -2.66 -12.56
C THR A 14 -3.15 -1.21 -12.71
N ASP A 15 -3.84 -0.27 -12.09
CA ASP A 15 -3.46 1.14 -12.04
C ASP A 15 -3.02 1.50 -10.61
N PRO A 16 -1.77 1.97 -10.41
CA PRO A 16 -1.30 2.39 -9.09
C PRO A 16 -2.16 3.50 -8.47
N ASP A 17 -2.79 4.37 -9.27
CA ASP A 17 -3.63 5.45 -8.75
C ASP A 17 -4.88 4.90 -8.04
N ASN A 18 -5.49 3.84 -8.58
CA ASN A 18 -6.63 3.18 -7.93
C ASN A 18 -6.24 2.52 -6.60
N VAL A 19 -5.01 2.01 -6.48
CA VAL A 19 -4.49 1.42 -5.24
C VAL A 19 -4.29 2.52 -4.19
N LEU A 20 -3.70 3.65 -4.59
CA LEU A 20 -3.49 4.79 -3.73
C LEU A 20 -4.82 5.45 -3.30
N GLU A 21 -5.81 5.54 -4.19
CA GLU A 21 -7.14 6.07 -3.85
C GLU A 21 -7.83 5.24 -2.76
N GLN A 22 -7.71 3.91 -2.80
CA GLN A 22 -8.28 3.02 -1.77
C GLN A 22 -7.58 3.16 -0.42
N ALA A 23 -6.34 3.65 -0.40
CA ALA A 23 -5.58 3.87 0.84
C ALA A 23 -5.94 5.19 1.54
N ILE A 24 -6.66 6.11 0.87
CA ILE A 24 -6.96 7.44 1.40
C ILE A 24 -7.81 7.33 2.68
N GLY A 25 -7.35 7.96 3.76
CA GLY A 25 -8.05 8.01 5.05
C GLY A 25 -7.99 6.72 5.88
N GLY A 26 -7.38 5.64 5.37
CA GLY A 26 -7.24 4.36 6.06
C GLY A 26 -5.96 4.21 6.89
N PHE A 27 -4.94 5.03 6.64
CA PHE A 27 -3.62 4.90 7.24
C PHE A 27 -3.19 6.17 7.98
N SER A 28 -2.56 6.02 9.14
CA SER A 28 -1.92 7.12 9.87
C SER A 28 -0.56 7.48 9.29
N GLU A 29 0.18 6.48 8.83
CA GLU A 29 1.54 6.58 8.27
C GLU A 29 1.65 5.63 7.08
N VAL A 30 2.38 6.04 6.04
CA VAL A 30 2.47 5.29 4.78
C VAL A 30 3.92 5.31 4.27
N LEU A 31 4.38 4.14 3.83
CA LEU A 31 5.57 3.96 3.01
C LEU A 31 5.12 3.50 1.62
N ILE A 32 5.50 4.27 0.59
CA ILE A 32 5.25 3.95 -0.82
C ILE A 32 6.58 3.57 -1.44
N ILE A 33 6.62 2.42 -2.10
CA ILE A 33 7.75 1.95 -2.89
C ILE A 33 7.22 1.57 -4.26
N GLY A 34 7.78 2.15 -5.31
CA GLY A 34 7.30 1.90 -6.67
C GLY A 34 8.33 2.25 -7.73
N TRP A 35 7.95 2.00 -8.97
CA TRP A 35 8.69 2.43 -10.14
C TRP A 35 8.02 3.68 -10.72
N ASP A 36 8.81 4.72 -10.98
CA ASP A 36 8.31 5.88 -11.69
C ASP A 36 8.09 5.56 -13.18
N LYS A 37 7.54 6.54 -13.91
CA LYS A 37 7.26 6.39 -15.35
C LYS A 37 8.53 6.29 -16.21
N ASP A 38 9.69 6.60 -15.65
CA ASP A 38 11.00 6.54 -16.29
C ASP A 38 11.73 5.22 -15.94
N GLY A 39 11.11 4.34 -15.15
CA GLY A 39 11.66 3.05 -14.75
C GLY A 39 12.66 3.12 -13.59
N ASN A 40 12.70 4.23 -12.85
CA ASN A 40 13.54 4.36 -11.66
C ASN A 40 12.77 3.95 -10.41
N LEU A 41 13.49 3.34 -9.46
CA LEU A 41 12.94 3.03 -8.15
C LEU A 41 12.76 4.32 -7.35
N ASP A 42 11.56 4.57 -6.87
CA ASP A 42 11.24 5.69 -5.99
C ASP A 42 10.58 5.19 -4.71
N ALA A 43 11.01 5.72 -3.57
CA ALA A 43 10.49 5.37 -2.26
C ALA A 43 10.22 6.64 -1.46
N ARG A 44 8.98 6.77 -0.96
CA ARG A 44 8.51 7.95 -0.23
C ARG A 44 7.79 7.52 1.03
N ALA A 45 7.99 8.26 2.12
CA ALA A 45 7.36 7.99 3.40
C ALA A 45 6.72 9.24 3.98
N THR A 46 5.67 9.07 4.77
CA THR A 46 5.10 10.14 5.60
C THR A 46 6.10 10.63 6.64
N LEU A 47 6.05 11.92 6.99
CA LEU A 47 6.93 12.53 8.01
C LEU A 47 6.81 11.92 9.41
N GLY A 48 5.85 11.04 9.67
CA GLY A 48 5.77 10.27 10.92
C GLY A 48 6.86 9.20 11.03
N LEU A 49 7.27 8.61 9.89
CA LEU A 49 8.32 7.60 9.77
C LEU A 49 9.72 8.23 9.71
N LYS A 50 9.99 9.16 10.63
CA LYS A 50 11.17 10.04 10.63
C LYS A 50 12.47 9.30 10.89
N ASP A 51 12.42 8.26 11.71
CA ASP A 51 13.58 7.43 11.99
C ASP A 51 13.55 6.27 11.00
N GLY A 52 14.62 6.12 10.21
CA GLY A 52 14.73 5.04 9.22
C GLY A 52 14.53 3.62 9.81
N GLY A 53 14.55 3.48 11.14
CA GLY A 53 14.15 2.27 11.86
C GLY A 53 12.69 1.88 11.67
N ASP A 54 11.74 2.82 11.67
CA ASP A 54 10.32 2.52 11.46
C ASP A 54 10.06 2.06 10.03
N VAL A 55 10.75 2.68 9.07
CA VAL A 55 10.74 2.27 7.65
C VAL A 55 11.31 0.85 7.50
N LEU A 56 12.46 0.57 8.13
CA LEU A 56 13.07 -0.76 8.10
C LEU A 56 12.16 -1.82 8.72
N TRP A 57 11.53 -1.49 9.85
CA TRP A 57 10.60 -2.38 10.53
C TRP A 57 9.36 -2.68 9.67
N LEU A 58 8.77 -1.66 9.03
CA LEU A 58 7.65 -1.85 8.09
C LEU A 58 8.03 -2.79 6.94
N MET A 59 9.23 -2.63 6.38
CA MET A 59 9.72 -3.51 5.32
C MET A 59 9.90 -4.95 5.82
N GLU A 60 10.42 -5.15 7.03
CA GLU A 60 10.64 -6.48 7.59
C GLU A 60 9.32 -7.18 7.93
N ALA A 61 8.37 -6.45 8.51
CA ALA A 61 7.02 -6.94 8.77
C ALA A 61 6.31 -7.33 7.46
N PHE A 62 6.43 -6.52 6.41
CA PHE A 62 5.88 -6.84 5.10
C PHE A 62 6.51 -8.10 4.50
N LYS A 63 7.85 -8.22 4.51
CA LYS A 63 8.54 -9.42 4.06
C LYS A 63 8.12 -10.66 4.83
N HIS A 64 8.01 -10.55 6.16
CA HIS A 64 7.56 -11.65 7.00
C HIS A 64 6.18 -12.13 6.55
N ASN A 65 5.23 -11.21 6.39
CA ASN A 65 3.88 -11.54 5.91
C ASN A 65 3.87 -12.20 4.53
N LEU A 66 4.73 -11.74 3.61
CA LEU A 66 4.90 -12.38 2.30
C LEU A 66 5.42 -13.82 2.41
N MET A 67 6.36 -14.07 3.33
CA MET A 67 6.92 -15.42 3.52
C MET A 67 5.96 -16.36 4.24
N THR A 68 5.10 -15.82 5.11
CA THR A 68 4.14 -16.62 5.90
C THR A 68 2.77 -16.76 5.23
N GLY A 69 2.53 -16.08 4.10
CA GLY A 69 1.25 -16.13 3.40
C GLY A 69 0.19 -15.18 3.97
N ALA A 70 0.52 -14.34 4.95
CA ALA A 70 -0.41 -13.45 5.67
C ALA A 70 -0.88 -12.22 4.84
N TYR A 71 -0.87 -12.32 3.51
CA TYR A 71 -1.42 -11.35 2.55
C TYR A 71 -2.64 -11.91 1.80
N THR A 72 -2.92 -13.22 1.93
CA THR A 72 -4.15 -13.79 1.42
C THR A 72 -5.30 -13.40 2.35
N GLY A 73 -6.02 -12.34 1.98
CA GLY A 73 -7.36 -12.09 2.51
C GLY A 73 -8.37 -13.14 2.03
N GLU A 74 -8.01 -14.43 2.02
CA GLU A 74 -8.99 -15.49 1.85
C GLU A 74 -9.80 -15.56 3.15
N PRO A 75 -11.11 -15.21 3.12
CA PRO A 75 -11.96 -15.66 4.20
C PRO A 75 -11.95 -17.20 4.13
N GLU A 76 -11.49 -17.86 5.20
CA GLU A 76 -11.73 -19.28 5.43
C GLU A 76 -13.20 -19.59 5.12
N LYS A 77 -13.46 -20.27 3.99
CA LYS A 77 -14.64 -21.10 3.72
C LYS A 77 -14.32 -22.18 2.71
#